data_AF-A0A969AG89-F1
#
_entry.id   AF-A0A969AG89-F1
#
_cell.length_a   1.000
_cell.length_b   1.000
_cell.length_c   1.000
_cell.angle_alpha   90.00
_cell.angle_beta   90.00
_cell.angle_gamma   90.00
#
_symmetry.space_group_name_H-M   'P 1'
#
loop_
_entity.id
_entity.type
_entity.pdbx_description
1 polymer ?
#
loop_
_entity_poly.entity_id
_entity_poly.type
_entity_poly.pdbx_seq_one_letter_code
_entity_poly.pdbx_strand_id
1 'polypeptide(L)' 'GGGGVEPFFYSYAYPEPAGFKDYPIKPEAAYYHQDIQEFVLPLEALRISDFPEETLLSFLQTTYEAAAVLGKWDREALER' A
#
# COMPACT_ATOMS: atom_id res chain seq x y z
N GLY A 1 7.76 -11.62 21.77
CA GLY A 1 7.26 -11.15 20.47
C GLY A 1 5.78 -11.41 20.44
N GLY A 2 4.97 -10.39 20.15
CA GLY A 2 3.50 -10.49 20.18
C GLY A 2 3.01 -11.60 19.27
N GLY A 3 2.07 -12.41 19.78
CA GLY A 3 1.68 -13.69 19.23
C GLY A 3 1.00 -13.62 17.87
N GLY A 4 1.39 -14.54 16.99
CA GLY A 4 0.59 -15.09 15.89
C GLY A 4 0.26 -14.20 14.71
N VAL A 5 0.41 -12.88 14.82
CA VAL A 5 0.21 -11.95 13.71
C VAL A 5 1.53 -11.79 12.98
N GLU A 6 1.59 -12.24 11.74
CA GLU A 6 2.74 -11.96 10.90
C GLU A 6 2.86 -10.44 10.71
N PRO A 7 4.04 -9.85 10.92
CA PRO A 7 4.23 -8.42 10.74
C PRO A 7 3.99 -8.03 9.28
N PHE A 8 3.39 -6.86 9.07
CA PHE A 8 3.13 -6.29 7.75
C PHE A 8 3.26 -4.77 7.77
N PHE A 9 3.56 -4.20 6.60
CA PHE A 9 3.40 -2.78 6.34
C PHE A 9 1.96 -2.53 5.90
N TYR A 10 1.41 -1.37 6.23
CA TYR A 10 0.05 -1.02 5.86
C TYR A 10 -0.04 0.40 5.31
N SER A 11 -1.07 0.67 4.51
CA SER A 11 -1.35 1.98 3.91
C SER A 11 -2.87 2.15 3.78
N TYR A 12 -3.37 3.32 4.15
CA TYR A 12 -4.79 3.65 4.12
C TYR A 12 -4.99 5.09 3.63
N ALA A 13 -6.17 5.37 3.09
CA ALA A 13 -6.58 6.70 2.67
C ALA A 13 -7.94 7.02 3.32
N TYR A 14 -8.08 8.22 3.90
CA TYR A 14 -9.32 8.65 4.52
C TYR A 14 -9.74 10.06 4.05
N PRO A 15 -11.02 10.27 3.67
CA PRO A 15 -12.03 9.23 3.43
C PRO A 15 -11.59 8.29 2.30
N GLU A 16 -11.98 7.02 2.38
CA GLU A 16 -11.58 6.04 1.36
C GLU A 16 -12.11 6.48 -0.02
N PRO A 17 -11.21 6.70 -1.00
CA PRO A 17 -11.63 7.04 -2.35
C PRO A 17 -12.43 5.90 -3.00
N ALA A 18 -13.44 6.25 -3.79
CA ALA A 18 -14.20 5.23 -4.53
C ALA A 18 -13.28 4.43 -5.46
N GLY A 19 -13.26 3.11 -5.30
CA GLY A 19 -12.41 2.19 -6.08
C GLY A 19 -11.01 1.97 -5.49
N PHE A 20 -10.69 2.51 -4.31
CA PHE A 20 -9.37 2.38 -3.70
C PHE A 20 -8.99 0.92 -3.45
N LYS A 21 -9.91 0.13 -2.88
CA LYS A 21 -9.75 -1.31 -2.64
C LYS A 21 -9.45 -2.16 -3.88
N ASP A 22 -9.84 -1.69 -5.07
CA ASP A 22 -9.72 -2.40 -6.34
C ASP A 22 -8.55 -1.85 -7.20
N TYR A 23 -7.84 -0.83 -6.70
CA TYR A 23 -6.75 -0.20 -7.44
C TYR A 23 -5.54 -1.14 -7.55
N PRO A 24 -4.93 -1.29 -8.74
CA PRO A 24 -3.76 -2.14 -8.90
C PRO A 24 -2.56 -1.55 -8.18
N ILE A 25 -2.13 -2.20 -7.10
CA ILE A 25 -0.93 -1.83 -6.35
C ILE A 25 0.22 -2.81 -6.62
N LYS A 26 1.44 -2.38 -6.28
CA LYS A 26 2.65 -3.21 -6.31
C LYS A 26 3.23 -3.29 -4.90
N PRO A 27 4.08 -4.28 -4.58
CA PRO A 27 4.36 -5.49 -5.34
C PRO A 27 3.14 -6.43 -5.40
N GLU A 28 3.19 -7.50 -6.20
CA GLU A 28 2.10 -8.50 -6.31
C GLU A 28 1.74 -9.16 -4.97
N ALA A 29 2.70 -9.21 -4.04
CA ALA A 29 2.48 -9.71 -2.69
C ALA A 29 1.65 -8.77 -1.80
N ALA A 30 1.43 -7.51 -2.21
CA ALA A 30 0.59 -6.58 -1.49
C ALA A 30 -0.88 -6.74 -1.89
N TYR A 31 -1.79 -6.60 -0.93
CA TYR A 31 -3.21 -6.79 -1.14
C TYR A 31 -4.04 -5.89 -0.22
N TYR A 32 -5.32 -5.70 -0.55
CA TYR A 32 -6.24 -4.96 0.29
C TYR A 32 -6.91 -5.88 1.32
N HIS A 33 -6.76 -5.59 2.60
CA HIS A 33 -7.35 -6.35 3.71
C HIS A 33 -8.72 -5.76 4.08
N GLN A 34 -9.79 -6.46 3.69
CA GLN A 34 -11.16 -5.95 3.80
C GLN A 34 -11.63 -5.68 5.24
N ASP A 35 -11.19 -6.48 6.21
CA ASP A 35 -11.64 -6.31 7.61
C ASP A 35 -11.09 -5.03 8.26
N ILE A 36 -9.90 -4.60 7.86
CA ILE A 36 -9.26 -3.37 8.38
C ILE A 36 -9.36 -2.20 7.41
N GLN A 37 -9.77 -2.44 6.17
CA GLN A 37 -9.89 -1.45 5.09
C GLN A 37 -8.56 -0.79 4.72
N GLU A 38 -7.48 -1.56 4.74
CA GLU A 38 -6.12 -1.07 4.48
C GLU A 38 -5.42 -1.96 3.45
N PHE A 39 -4.53 -1.37 2.67
CA PHE A 39 -3.56 -2.14 1.91
C PHE A 39 -2.48 -2.67 2.83
N VAL A 40 -2.09 -3.92 2.67
CA VAL A 40 -1.06 -4.58 3.47
C VAL A 40 0.01 -5.21 2.59
N LEU A 41 1.26 -5.14 3.05
CA LEU A 41 2.41 -5.84 2.49
C LEU A 41 3.04 -6.71 3.60
N PRO A 42 2.97 -8.05 3.51
CA PRO A 42 3.58 -8.94 4.48
C PRO A 42 5.10 -8.71 4.60
N LEU A 43 5.63 -8.68 5.83
CA LEU A 43 7.08 -8.55 6.04
C LEU A 43 7.85 -9.70 5.40
N GLU A 44 7.28 -10.90 5.35
CA GLU A 44 7.92 -12.05 4.73
C GLU A 44 8.16 -11.82 3.23
N ALA A 45 7.21 -11.20 2.53
CA ALA A 45 7.38 -10.84 1.12
C ALA A 45 8.55 -9.85 0.91
N LEU A 46 8.77 -8.95 1.87
CA LEU A 46 9.92 -8.07 1.87
C LEU A 46 11.23 -8.84 2.14
N ARG A 47 11.20 -9.78 3.09
CA ARG A 47 12.39 -10.56 3.51
C ARG A 47 12.91 -11.50 2.42
N ILE A 48 12.03 -12.06 1.59
CA ILE A 48 12.41 -12.97 0.51
C ILE A 48 12.63 -12.27 -0.83
N SER A 49 12.43 -10.96 -0.90
CA SER A 49 12.65 -10.17 -2.11
C SER A 49 14.14 -9.97 -2.36
N ASP A 50 14.56 -10.05 -3.62
CA ASP A 50 15.92 -9.70 -4.06
C ASP A 50 16.22 -8.20 -3.87
N PHE A 51 15.19 -7.36 -3.90
CA PHE A 51 15.28 -5.89 -3.79
C PHE A 51 14.28 -5.37 -2.75
N PRO A 52 14.56 -5.54 -1.44
CA PRO A 52 13.62 -5.19 -0.38
C PRO A 52 13.29 -3.68 -0.38
N GLU A 53 14.28 -2.81 -0.57
CA GLU A 53 14.04 -1.37 -0.61
C GLU A 53 13.08 -0.96 -1.74
N GLU A 54 13.30 -1.46 -2.95
CA GLU A 54 12.43 -1.21 -4.10
C GLU A 54 11.04 -1.80 -3.92
N THR A 55 10.93 -2.95 -3.25
CA THR A 55 9.67 -3.62 -2.94
C THR A 55 8.82 -2.77 -2.00
N LEU A 56 9.43 -2.27 -0.92
CA LEU A 56 8.75 -1.38 0.02
C LEU A 56 8.40 -0.04 -0.63
N LEU A 57 9.33 0.54 -1.39
CA LEU A 57 9.08 1.81 -2.08
C LEU A 57 7.94 1.69 -3.09
N SER A 58 7.88 0.60 -3.86
CA SER A 58 6.79 0.33 -4.80
C SER A 58 5.43 0.23 -4.10
N PHE A 59 5.38 -0.38 -2.92
CA PHE A 59 4.18 -0.41 -2.09
C PHE A 59 3.72 0.97 -1.65
N LEU A 60 4.63 1.75 -1.07
CA LEU A 60 4.31 3.10 -0.62
C LEU A 60 3.89 4.00 -1.78
N GLN A 61 4.59 3.92 -2.91
CA GLN A 61 4.30 4.74 -4.08
C GLN A 61 2.96 4.36 -4.72
N THR A 62 2.68 3.09 -4.96
CA THR A 62 1.45 2.70 -5.65
C THR A 62 0.20 2.89 -4.78
N THR A 63 0.31 2.72 -3.45
CA THR A 63 -0.79 3.04 -2.53
C THR A 63 -1.04 4.55 -2.43
N TYR A 64 0.01 5.37 -2.46
CA TYR A 64 -0.10 6.83 -2.60
C TYR A 64 -0.78 7.22 -3.92
N GLU A 65 -0.35 6.64 -5.04
CA GLU A 65 -0.95 6.90 -6.35
C GLU A 65 -2.43 6.51 -6.38
N ALA A 66 -2.80 5.36 -5.79
CA ALA A 66 -4.18 4.95 -5.64
C ALA A 66 -5.01 6.03 -4.91
N ALA A 67 -4.48 6.57 -3.81
CA ALA A 67 -5.15 7.61 -3.03
C ALA A 67 -5.24 8.93 -3.80
N ALA A 68 -4.15 9.37 -4.42
CA ALA A 68 -4.08 10.64 -5.14
C ALA A 68 -4.94 10.65 -6.40
N VAL A 69 -4.90 9.58 -7.20
CA VAL A 69 -5.68 9.45 -8.45
C VAL A 69 -7.17 9.39 -8.15
N LEU A 70 -7.58 8.52 -7.23
CA LEU A 70 -9.00 8.32 -6.92
C LEU A 70 -9.57 9.44 -6.05
N GLY A 71 -8.74 10.01 -5.17
CA GLY A 71 -9.05 11.19 -4.38
C GLY A 71 -9.02 12.50 -5.18
N LYS A 72 -8.61 12.45 -6.45
CA LYS A 72 -8.46 13.62 -7.36
C LYS A 72 -7.61 14.73 -6.75
N TRP A 73 -6.50 14.36 -6.12
CA TRP A 73 -5.56 15.31 -5.55
C TRP A 73 -4.83 16.05 -6.67
N ASP A 74 -4.57 17.33 -6.45
CA ASP A 74 -3.75 18.14 -7.34
C ASP A 74 -2.26 17.75 -7.15
N ARG A 75 -1.82 16.74 -7.89
CA ARG A 75 -0.45 16.20 -7.79
C ARG A 75 0.61 17.22 -8.21
N GLU A 76 0.31 18.07 -9.19
CA GLU A 76 1.23 19.14 -9.62
C GLU A 76 1.49 20.16 -8.50
N ALA A 77 0.49 20.42 -7.65
CA ALA A 77 0.68 21.26 -6.48
C ALA A 77 1.47 20.59 -5.35
N LEU A 78 1.50 19.25 -5.29
CA LEU A 78 2.05 18.47 -4.17
C LEU A 78 3.46 17.90 -4.43
N GLU A 79 3.85 17.67 -5.68
CA GLU A 79 5.08 16.96 -6.06
C GLU A 79 6.23 17.91 -6.50
N ARG A 80 6.29 19.12 -5.92
CA ARG A 80 7.30 20.15 -6.25
C ARG A 80 8.65 20.00 -5.55
#